data_AF-A0AAE3RCQ2-F1
#
_entry.id   AF-A0AAE3RCQ2-F1
#
_cell.length_a   1.000
_cell.length_b   1.000
_cell.length_c   1.000
_cell.angle_alpha   90.00
_cell.angle_beta   90.00
_cell.angle_gamma   90.00
#
_symmetry.space_group_name_H-M   'P 1'
#
loop_
_entity.id
_entity.type
_entity.pdbx_description
1 polymer ?
#
loop_
_entity_poly.entity_id
_entity_poly.type
_entity_poly.pdbx_seq_one_letter_code
_entity_poly.pdbx_strand_id
1 'polypeptide(L)'
;MKDTLNFDWLYIVKSKDQNLCLISWDTRMGGSMIEYATMALFKDSNNQLKSRLLIDSTDKHLSNSYMHYDTIYTVNQKDEIFYLAQGFGQGSSSLPWQEIKALEIKNNKLIDLRIFPDYSPDIFGDFTPGFQNKLFVEFDLHKFGDNDKVPEIRLQDKGKTILVPLPTHEEGFSGKYQRLIFKDGNYHVKQYK
;
A
#
# COMPACT_ATOMS: atom_id res chain seq x y z
N MET A 1 34.83 17.74 -6.61
CA MET A 1 34.12 16.47 -6.33
C MET A 1 32.77 16.58 -7.03
N LYS A 2 32.53 15.82 -8.10
CA LYS A 2 31.22 15.83 -8.76
C LYS A 2 30.27 15.09 -7.83
N ASP A 3 29.27 15.80 -7.35
CA ASP A 3 28.19 15.27 -6.53
C ASP A 3 27.31 14.39 -7.43
N THR A 4 27.72 13.14 -7.65
CA THR A 4 26.91 12.13 -8.32
C THR A 4 25.92 11.60 -7.30
N LEU A 5 24.92 12.41 -6.95
CA LEU A 5 23.69 11.95 -6.32
C LEU A 5 22.99 11.04 -7.35
N ASN A 6 23.33 9.75 -7.32
CA ASN A 6 22.59 8.78 -8.10
C ASN A 6 21.24 8.57 -7.41
N PHE A 7 20.18 9.16 -7.97
CA PHE A 7 18.82 9.11 -7.43
C PHE A 7 18.13 7.76 -7.65
N ASP A 8 18.83 6.76 -8.19
CA ASP A 8 18.30 5.42 -8.49
C ASP A 8 17.75 4.64 -7.27
N TRP A 9 17.84 5.22 -6.06
CA TRP A 9 17.40 4.61 -4.80
C TRP A 9 16.33 5.42 -4.05
N LEU A 10 15.84 6.51 -4.65
CA LEU A 10 14.82 7.37 -4.07
C LEU A 10 13.58 7.40 -4.96
N TYR A 11 12.46 6.94 -4.43
CA TYR A 11 11.17 6.95 -5.10
C TYR A 11 10.36 8.12 -4.56
N ILE A 12 9.88 9.00 -5.45
CA ILE A 12 9.06 10.15 -5.08
C ILE A 12 7.78 10.10 -5.87
N VAL A 13 6.64 10.02 -5.18
CA VAL A 13 5.32 10.06 -5.79
C VAL A 13 4.47 11.14 -5.12
N LYS A 14 3.69 11.87 -5.93
CA LYS A 14 2.78 12.92 -5.47
C LYS A 14 1.34 12.58 -5.81
N SER A 15 0.43 12.92 -4.92
CA SER A 15 -1.01 12.89 -5.21
C SER A 15 -1.34 13.91 -6.29
N LYS A 16 -2.44 13.67 -7.03
CA LYS A 16 -2.87 14.54 -8.13
C LYS A 16 -3.15 15.98 -7.67
N ASP A 17 -3.68 16.13 -6.46
CA ASP A 17 -3.98 17.43 -5.82
C ASP A 17 -2.76 18.06 -5.12
N GLN A 18 -1.60 17.40 -5.14
CA GLN A 18 -0.34 17.87 -4.55
C GLN A 18 -0.41 18.16 -3.04
N ASN A 19 -1.37 17.55 -2.35
CA ASN A 19 -1.52 17.65 -0.89
C ASN A 19 -0.76 16.55 -0.16
N LEU A 20 -0.39 15.47 -0.85
CA LEU A 20 0.40 14.36 -0.32
C LEU A 20 1.56 14.05 -1.26
N CYS A 21 2.73 13.83 -0.69
CA CYS A 21 3.92 13.33 -1.37
C CYS A 21 4.51 12.21 -0.52
N LEU A 22 4.85 11.08 -1.13
CA LEU A 22 5.57 10.00 -0.47
C LEU A 22 6.98 9.95 -1.05
N ILE A 23 7.96 9.83 -0.15
CA ILE A 23 9.37 9.70 -0.47
C ILE A 23 9.84 8.40 0.17
N SER A 24 10.23 7.43 -0.65
CA SER A 24 10.68 6.11 -0.23
C SER A 24 12.14 5.88 -0.60
N TRP A 25 12.91 5.25 0.27
CA TRP A 25 14.30 4.88 0.00
C TRP A 25 14.63 3.49 0.56
N ASP A 26 15.51 2.79 -0.14
CA ASP A 26 16.04 1.50 0.30
C ASP A 26 16.89 1.70 1.57
N THR A 27 16.60 0.96 2.64
CA THR A 27 17.31 1.03 3.92
C THR A 27 18.67 0.33 3.90
N ARG A 28 18.95 -0.47 2.86
CA ARG A 28 20.18 -1.24 2.65
C ARG A 28 20.59 -2.09 3.84
N MET A 29 19.64 -2.82 4.40
CA MET A 29 19.89 -3.78 5.47
C MET A 29 20.81 -4.96 5.06
N GLY A 30 21.12 -5.09 3.76
CA GLY A 30 21.97 -6.15 3.20
C GLY A 30 21.19 -7.45 2.94
N GLY A 31 21.78 -8.36 2.15
CA GLY A 31 21.11 -9.61 1.75
C GLY A 31 20.19 -9.44 0.54
N SER A 32 19.24 -10.37 0.37
CA SER A 32 18.27 -10.36 -0.75
C SER A 32 16.94 -9.67 -0.41
N MET A 33 16.76 -9.25 0.84
CA MET A 33 15.60 -8.52 1.31
C MET A 33 15.78 -7.03 1.01
N ILE A 34 14.78 -6.41 0.39
CA ILE A 34 14.78 -4.99 0.08
C ILE A 34 13.67 -4.33 0.90
N GLU A 35 14.06 -3.75 2.03
CA GLU A 35 13.18 -2.95 2.88
C GLU A 35 13.26 -1.48 2.50
N TYR A 36 12.09 -0.87 2.33
CA TYR A 36 12.00 0.57 2.09
C TYR A 36 11.51 1.30 3.33
N ALA A 37 12.14 2.41 3.64
CA ALA A 37 11.58 3.40 4.55
C ALA A 37 10.83 4.45 3.72
N THR A 38 9.64 4.87 4.19
CA THR A 38 8.84 5.91 3.51
C THR A 38 8.49 7.04 4.46
N MET A 39 8.75 8.27 4.00
CA MET A 39 8.28 9.51 4.63
C MET A 39 7.15 10.12 3.80
N ALA A 40 6.05 10.44 4.46
CA ALA A 40 4.98 11.24 3.90
C ALA A 40 5.22 12.72 4.19
N LEU A 41 5.15 13.56 3.16
CA LEU A 41 5.05 15.01 3.26
C LEU A 41 3.63 15.42 2.87
N PHE A 42 2.98 16.24 3.68
CA PHE A 42 1.59 16.62 3.45
C PHE A 42 1.29 18.06 3.88
N LYS A 43 0.27 18.65 3.28
CA LYS A 43 -0.22 19.99 3.64
C LYS A 43 -1.35 19.88 4.66
N ASP A 44 -1.29 20.66 5.73
CA ASP A 44 -2.39 20.80 6.68
C ASP A 44 -3.47 21.79 6.19
N SER A 45 -4.51 22.05 6.99
CA SER A 45 -5.60 22.98 6.62
C SER A 45 -5.14 24.42 6.42
N ASN A 46 -3.95 24.78 6.93
CA ASN A 46 -3.34 26.09 6.80
C ASN A 46 -2.27 26.13 5.70
N ASN A 47 -2.24 25.10 4.83
CA ASN A 47 -1.25 24.94 3.76
C ASN A 47 0.20 24.87 4.27
N GLN A 48 0.41 24.50 5.54
CA GLN A 48 1.74 24.29 6.09
C GLN A 48 2.21 22.86 5.76
N LEU A 49 3.47 22.75 5.36
CA LEU A 49 4.09 21.45 5.13
C LEU A 49 4.36 20.73 6.45
N LYS A 50 3.91 19.49 6.55
CA LYS A 50 4.14 18.56 7.65
C LYS A 50 4.77 17.28 7.11
N SER A 51 5.37 16.49 8.00
CA SER A 51 5.97 15.21 7.65
C SER A 51 5.61 14.12 8.66
N ARG A 52 5.49 12.87 8.21
CA ARG A 52 5.30 11.68 9.05
C ARG A 52 6.05 10.50 8.43
N LEU A 53 6.82 9.75 9.22
CA LEU A 53 7.31 8.45 8.78
C LEU A 53 6.15 7.45 8.74
N LEU A 54 6.14 6.58 7.73
CA LEU A 54 5.15 5.50 7.61
C LEU A 54 5.62 4.20 8.28
N ILE A 55 6.88 4.16 8.71
CA ILE A 55 7.45 3.16 9.60
C ILE A 55 7.95 3.89 10.83
N ASP A 56 7.48 3.49 12.00
CA ASP A 56 8.04 3.96 13.26
C ASP A 56 8.16 2.76 14.21
N SER A 57 9.38 2.26 14.38
CA SER A 57 9.66 1.14 15.28
C SER A 57 9.40 1.45 16.76
N THR A 58 9.21 2.73 17.10
CA THR A 58 8.88 3.16 18.48
C THR A 58 7.38 3.12 18.75
N ASP A 59 6.54 3.10 17.71
CA ASP A 59 5.09 3.03 17.82
C ASP A 59 4.58 1.65 17.36
N LYS A 60 4.29 0.79 18.35
CA LYS A 60 3.78 -0.57 18.12
C LYS A 60 2.37 -0.59 17.52
N HIS A 61 1.67 0.54 17.44
CA HIS A 61 0.34 0.64 16.87
C HIS A 61 0.34 0.97 15.38
N LEU A 62 1.50 1.32 14.80
CA LEU A 62 1.61 1.58 13.37
C LEU A 62 1.74 0.27 12.58
N SER A 63 0.89 0.10 11.56
CA SER A 63 1.13 -0.92 10.54
C SER A 63 2.29 -0.47 9.67
N ASN A 64 3.50 -0.90 10.05
CA ASN A 64 4.73 -0.63 9.32
C ASN A 64 4.57 -1.07 7.85
N SER A 65 5.09 -0.24 6.96
CA SER A 65 5.00 -0.41 5.51
C SER A 65 6.39 -0.32 4.91
N TYR A 66 6.97 -1.47 4.60
CA TYR A 66 8.32 -1.60 4.00
C TYR A 66 8.27 -1.48 2.47
N MET A 67 7.49 -0.51 1.99
CA MET A 67 7.14 -0.35 0.58
C MET A 67 7.84 0.86 0.00
N HIS A 68 8.26 0.79 -1.26
CA HIS A 68 8.34 2.00 -2.06
C HIS A 68 7.00 2.22 -2.74
N TYR A 69 6.56 3.47 -2.79
CA TYR A 69 5.30 3.84 -3.42
C TYR A 69 5.56 4.50 -4.77
N ASP A 70 4.85 4.04 -5.79
CA ASP A 70 5.00 4.55 -7.17
C ASP A 70 3.80 5.40 -7.61
N THR A 71 2.63 5.15 -7.02
CA THR A 71 1.36 5.76 -7.44
C THR A 71 0.52 6.16 -6.24
N ILE A 72 -0.09 7.36 -6.30
CA ILE A 72 -1.10 7.80 -5.32
C ILE A 72 -2.39 8.14 -6.07
N TYR A 73 -3.46 7.42 -5.76
CA TYR A 73 -4.80 7.73 -6.24
C TYR A 73 -5.51 8.64 -5.24
N THR A 74 -5.98 9.79 -5.71
CA THR A 74 -6.85 10.69 -4.93
C THR A 74 -8.31 10.27 -5.11
N VAL A 75 -8.95 9.78 -4.06
CA VAL A 75 -10.34 9.34 -4.07
C VAL A 75 -11.21 10.38 -3.35
N ASN A 76 -12.23 10.88 -4.07
CA ASN A 76 -13.17 11.85 -3.54
C ASN A 76 -14.47 11.14 -3.14
N GLN A 77 -14.90 11.34 -1.90
CA GLN A 77 -16.18 10.89 -1.38
C GLN A 77 -16.91 12.07 -0.72
N LYS A 78 -17.91 12.61 -1.42
CA LYS A 78 -18.60 13.85 -0.99
C LYS A 78 -17.55 14.96 -0.77
N ASP A 79 -17.47 15.47 0.45
CA ASP A 79 -16.53 16.53 0.87
C ASP A 79 -15.25 15.98 1.53
N GLU A 80 -15.09 14.65 1.59
CA GLU A 80 -13.89 14.01 2.13
C GLU A 80 -12.99 13.48 1.00
N ILE A 81 -11.68 13.67 1.19
CA ILE A 81 -10.63 13.19 0.27
C ILE A 81 -9.76 12.20 1.03
N PHE A 82 -9.53 11.04 0.44
CA PHE A 82 -8.53 10.10 0.92
C PHE A 82 -7.61 9.66 -0.23
N TYR A 83 -6.49 9.06 0.15
CA TYR A 83 -5.44 8.66 -0.76
C TYR A 83 -5.26 7.14 -0.69
N LEU A 84 -5.11 6.53 -1.85
CA LEU A 84 -4.67 5.14 -1.97
C LEU A 84 -3.27 5.16 -2.55
N ALA A 85 -2.29 4.88 -1.71
CA ALA A 85 -0.90 4.76 -2.11
C ALA A 85 -0.63 3.31 -2.51
N GLN A 86 -0.26 3.09 -3.77
CA GLN A 86 0.14 1.80 -4.30
C GLN A 86 1.66 1.70 -4.23
N GLY A 87 2.13 0.58 -3.68
CA GLY A 87 3.55 0.34 -3.52
C GLY A 87 3.93 -1.11 -3.70
N PHE A 88 5.24 -1.31 -3.85
CA PHE A 88 5.88 -2.59 -4.09
C PHE A 88 7.05 -2.75 -3.12
N GLY A 89 7.36 -3.99 -2.80
CA GLY A 89 8.55 -4.34 -2.06
C GLY A 89 8.90 -5.80 -2.29
N GLN A 90 9.95 -6.25 -1.63
CA GLN A 90 10.57 -7.51 -1.95
C GLN A 90 11.23 -8.11 -0.71
N GLY A 91 10.68 -9.22 -0.21
CA GLY A 91 11.18 -9.91 0.99
C GLY A 91 12.42 -10.73 0.74
N SER A 92 12.55 -11.23 -0.48
CA SER A 92 13.70 -11.98 -0.96
C SER A 92 13.73 -11.90 -2.49
N SER A 93 14.74 -12.50 -3.12
CA SER A 93 14.78 -12.65 -4.59
C SER A 93 13.53 -13.33 -5.18
N SER A 94 12.75 -14.07 -4.38
CA SER A 94 11.59 -14.86 -4.83
C SER A 94 10.26 -14.45 -4.20
N LEU A 95 10.22 -13.44 -3.33
CA LEU A 95 8.99 -13.01 -2.63
C LEU A 95 8.68 -11.53 -2.88
N PRO A 96 8.21 -11.16 -4.09
CA PRO A 96 7.65 -9.84 -4.33
C PRO A 96 6.31 -9.69 -3.61
N TRP A 97 6.08 -8.49 -3.08
CA TRP A 97 4.80 -8.14 -2.49
C TRP A 97 4.31 -6.77 -2.95
N GLN A 98 3.02 -6.56 -2.79
CA GLN A 98 2.29 -5.37 -3.21
C GLN A 98 1.39 -4.88 -2.08
N GLU A 99 1.28 -3.58 -1.93
CA GLU A 99 0.47 -2.95 -0.90
C GLU A 99 -0.34 -1.80 -1.49
N ILE A 100 -1.61 -1.71 -1.11
CA ILE A 100 -2.39 -0.48 -1.21
C ILE A 100 -2.61 0.04 0.20
N LYS A 101 -2.05 1.20 0.55
CA LYS A 101 -2.26 1.84 1.85
C LYS A 101 -3.23 3.01 1.72
N ALA A 102 -4.25 3.02 2.58
CA ALA A 102 -5.25 4.07 2.65
C ALA A 102 -4.85 5.13 3.70
N LEU A 103 -4.75 6.37 3.26
CA LEU A 103 -4.33 7.51 4.07
C LEU A 103 -5.37 8.64 3.96
N GLU A 104 -5.57 9.38 5.04
CA GLU A 104 -6.42 10.57 5.08
C GLU A 104 -5.67 11.72 5.76
N ILE A 105 -5.83 12.94 5.26
CA ILE A 105 -5.38 14.14 5.98
C ILE A 105 -6.61 14.69 6.72
N LYS A 106 -6.64 14.50 8.04
CA LYS A 106 -7.76 14.89 8.90
C LYS A 106 -7.25 15.61 10.14
N ASN A 107 -7.89 16.73 10.51
CA ASN A 107 -7.52 17.52 11.69
C ASN A 107 -6.01 17.85 11.74
N ASN A 108 -5.45 18.31 10.63
CA ASN A 108 -4.03 18.69 10.47
C ASN A 108 -3.03 17.54 10.69
N LYS A 109 -3.48 16.28 10.59
CA LYS A 109 -2.66 15.09 10.73
C LYS A 109 -2.89 14.15 9.55
N LEU A 110 -1.84 13.45 9.15
CA LEU A 110 -1.96 12.28 8.29
C LEU A 110 -2.32 11.08 9.16
N ILE A 111 -3.44 10.42 8.87
CA ILE A 111 -3.94 9.26 9.60
C ILE A 111 -4.06 8.04 8.68
N ASP A 112 -3.95 6.86 9.28
CA ASP A 112 -4.21 5.59 8.63
C ASP A 112 -5.71 5.33 8.56
N LEU A 113 -6.26 5.31 7.35
CA LEU A 113 -7.70 5.21 7.13
C LEU A 113 -8.11 3.74 6.99
N ARG A 114 -8.83 3.21 7.99
CA ARG A 114 -9.27 1.81 8.03
C ARG A 114 -10.53 1.62 7.18
N ILE A 115 -10.37 1.29 5.90
CA ILE A 115 -11.47 1.18 4.92
C ILE A 115 -11.49 -0.12 4.12
N PHE A 116 -10.45 -0.94 4.22
CA PHE A 116 -10.43 -2.24 3.57
C PHE A 116 -10.96 -3.31 4.50
N PRO A 117 -11.71 -4.30 4.01
CA PRO A 117 -12.16 -5.39 4.86
C PRO A 117 -10.95 -6.14 5.45
N ASP A 118 -11.01 -6.41 6.74
CA ASP A 118 -10.04 -7.24 7.44
C ASP A 118 -10.55 -8.68 7.45
N TYR A 119 -9.75 -9.57 6.87
CA TYR A 119 -10.02 -11.01 6.82
C TYR A 119 -9.03 -11.82 7.66
N SER A 120 -8.19 -11.14 8.45
CA SER A 120 -7.20 -11.80 9.29
C SER A 120 -7.93 -12.62 10.36
N PRO A 121 -7.67 -13.93 10.48
CA PRO A 121 -8.14 -14.68 11.64
C PRO A 121 -7.53 -14.04 12.89
N ASP A 122 -8.31 -13.89 13.96
CA ASP A 122 -7.71 -13.50 15.23
C ASP A 122 -6.79 -14.61 15.76
N ILE A 123 -6.08 -14.33 16.86
CA ILE A 123 -5.08 -15.22 17.47
C ILE A 123 -5.71 -16.58 17.89
N PHE A 124 -7.04 -16.66 17.97
CA PHE A 124 -7.80 -17.85 18.33
C PHE A 124 -8.51 -18.50 17.14
N GLY A 125 -8.32 -17.98 15.93
CA GLY A 125 -8.95 -18.48 14.71
C GLY A 125 -10.39 -18.00 14.52
N ASP A 126 -10.88 -17.10 15.37
CA ASP A 126 -12.20 -16.49 15.23
C ASP A 126 -12.13 -15.31 14.26
N PHE A 127 -13.15 -15.21 13.41
CA PHE A 127 -13.27 -14.13 12.44
C PHE A 127 -13.94 -12.94 13.11
N THR A 128 -13.18 -11.91 13.47
CA THR A 128 -13.77 -10.63 13.88
C THR A 128 -13.86 -9.71 12.66
N PRO A 129 -15.07 -9.41 12.14
CA PRO A 129 -15.21 -8.49 11.02
C PRO A 129 -14.68 -7.11 11.42
N GLY A 130 -13.69 -6.63 10.67
CA GLY A 130 -13.06 -5.35 10.90
C GLY A 130 -12.70 -4.65 9.60
N PHE A 131 -12.16 -3.45 9.74
CA PHE A 131 -11.50 -2.76 8.64
C PHE A 131 -10.02 -2.55 8.95
N GLN A 132 -9.19 -2.57 7.93
CA GLN A 132 -7.76 -2.29 7.98
C GLN A 132 -7.40 -1.16 7.02
N ASN A 133 -6.22 -0.56 7.22
CA ASN A 133 -5.74 0.56 6.41
C ASN A 133 -4.91 0.11 5.20
N LYS A 134 -4.71 -1.19 4.99
CA LYS A 134 -3.97 -1.69 3.85
C LYS A 134 -4.55 -2.95 3.23
N LEU A 135 -4.30 -3.13 1.95
CA LEU A 135 -4.38 -4.41 1.25
C LEU A 135 -2.97 -4.87 0.97
N PHE A 136 -2.68 -6.14 1.17
CA PHE A 136 -1.36 -6.71 0.97
C PHE A 136 -1.49 -8.04 0.22
N VAL A 137 -0.63 -8.26 -0.78
CA VAL A 137 -0.50 -9.56 -1.46
C VAL A 137 0.98 -9.84 -1.68
N GLU A 138 1.38 -11.06 -1.38
CA GLU A 138 2.71 -11.61 -1.63
C GLU A 138 2.57 -12.86 -2.51
N PHE A 139 3.58 -13.12 -3.34
CA PHE A 139 3.63 -14.30 -4.19
C PHE A 139 5.00 -14.98 -4.10
N ASP A 140 5.02 -16.31 -4.10
CA ASP A 140 6.24 -17.10 -4.27
C ASP A 140 6.52 -17.31 -5.76
N LEU A 141 7.59 -16.67 -6.27
CA LEU A 141 8.03 -16.80 -7.66
C LEU A 141 8.40 -18.23 -8.06
N HIS A 142 8.74 -19.12 -7.12
CA HIS A 142 9.00 -20.52 -7.43
C HIS A 142 7.76 -21.27 -7.92
N LYS A 143 6.57 -20.69 -7.75
CA LYS A 143 5.28 -21.23 -8.22
C LYS A 143 4.87 -20.71 -9.60
N PHE A 144 5.67 -19.85 -10.20
CA PHE A 144 5.44 -19.24 -11.50
C PHE A 144 6.30 -19.95 -12.54
N GLY A 145 5.74 -20.23 -13.71
CA GLY A 145 6.55 -20.67 -14.86
C GLY A 145 7.43 -19.55 -15.40
N ASP A 146 8.45 -19.89 -16.18
CA ASP A 146 9.46 -18.93 -16.68
C ASP A 146 8.88 -17.71 -17.43
N ASN A 147 7.67 -17.83 -17.97
CA ASN A 147 6.98 -16.76 -18.71
C ASN A 147 5.80 -16.14 -17.95
N ASP A 148 5.48 -16.64 -16.76
CA ASP A 148 4.37 -16.13 -15.97
C ASP A 148 4.76 -14.79 -15.36
N LYS A 149 3.79 -13.86 -15.34
CA LYS A 149 3.95 -12.55 -14.71
C LYS A 149 3.27 -12.55 -13.35
N VAL A 150 3.92 -11.93 -12.36
CA VAL A 150 3.30 -11.66 -11.07
C VAL A 150 2.07 -10.78 -11.29
N PRO A 151 0.88 -11.20 -10.84
CA PRO A 151 -0.33 -10.42 -11.03
C PRO A 151 -0.31 -9.20 -10.10
N GLU A 152 -0.76 -8.06 -10.61
CA GLU A 152 -0.78 -6.82 -9.84
C GLU A 152 -2.14 -6.53 -9.18
N ILE A 153 -2.14 -5.83 -8.03
CA ILE A 153 -3.33 -5.16 -7.52
C ILE A 153 -3.70 -4.04 -8.50
N ARG A 154 -4.94 -4.04 -9.00
CA ARG A 154 -5.38 -3.07 -10.00
C ARG A 154 -6.44 -2.15 -9.43
N LEU A 155 -6.17 -0.85 -9.48
CA LEU A 155 -7.15 0.19 -9.15
C LEU A 155 -7.87 0.64 -10.43
N GLN A 156 -9.19 0.69 -10.35
CA GLN A 156 -10.08 1.08 -11.43
C GLN A 156 -11.03 2.17 -10.95
N ASP A 157 -11.69 2.85 -11.89
CA ASP A 157 -12.73 3.85 -11.57
C ASP A 157 -12.24 4.94 -10.59
N LYS A 158 -10.99 5.41 -10.80
CA LYS A 158 -10.30 6.38 -9.92
C LYS A 158 -10.21 5.88 -8.48
N GLY A 159 -9.89 4.60 -8.30
CA GLY A 159 -9.73 3.93 -7.02
C GLY A 159 -11.00 3.29 -6.47
N LYS A 160 -12.20 3.63 -6.96
CA LYS A 160 -13.47 3.11 -6.40
C LYS A 160 -13.67 1.60 -6.58
N THR A 161 -12.97 0.99 -7.53
CA THR A 161 -12.94 -0.46 -7.72
C THR A 161 -11.49 -0.93 -7.55
N ILE A 162 -11.26 -1.98 -6.77
CA ILE A 162 -9.94 -2.62 -6.65
C ILE A 162 -10.07 -4.10 -7.02
N LEU A 163 -9.17 -4.58 -7.86
CA LEU A 163 -9.01 -5.99 -8.15
C LEU A 163 -7.74 -6.48 -7.44
N VAL A 164 -7.93 -7.33 -6.43
CA VAL A 164 -6.85 -7.92 -5.64
C VAL A 164 -6.60 -9.33 -6.17
N PRO A 165 -5.40 -9.66 -6.66
CA PRO A 165 -5.12 -11.01 -7.12
C PRO A 165 -5.15 -11.97 -5.93
N LEU A 166 -5.73 -13.15 -6.13
CA LEU A 166 -5.87 -14.14 -5.07
C LEU A 166 -4.71 -15.13 -5.09
N PRO A 167 -3.93 -15.24 -4.00
CA PRO A 167 -2.94 -16.28 -3.87
C PRO A 167 -3.60 -17.65 -3.63
N THR A 168 -2.90 -18.72 -4.01
CA THR A 168 -3.23 -20.10 -3.61
C THR A 168 -2.69 -20.37 -2.20
N HIS A 169 -3.01 -21.54 -1.62
CA HIS A 169 -2.41 -21.97 -0.34
C HIS A 169 -0.89 -22.13 -0.38
N GLU A 170 -0.31 -22.24 -1.58
CA GLU A 170 1.14 -22.33 -1.79
C GLU A 170 1.73 -20.99 -2.26
N GLU A 171 1.03 -19.87 -2.07
CA GLU A 171 1.48 -18.50 -2.42
C GLU A 171 1.74 -18.29 -3.93
N GLY A 172 1.22 -19.17 -4.79
CA GLY A 172 1.14 -18.94 -6.24
C GLY A 172 -0.10 -18.13 -6.63
N PHE A 173 -0.29 -17.81 -7.91
CA PHE A 173 -1.51 -17.13 -8.37
C PHE A 173 -2.65 -18.10 -8.73
N SER A 174 -3.83 -17.91 -8.16
CA SER A 174 -5.00 -18.77 -8.42
C SER A 174 -5.67 -18.55 -9.79
N GLY A 175 -5.20 -17.58 -10.58
CA GLY A 175 -5.86 -17.15 -11.81
C GLY A 175 -7.07 -16.23 -11.59
N LYS A 176 -7.41 -15.92 -10.33
CA LYS A 176 -8.62 -15.18 -9.95
C LYS A 176 -8.31 -13.88 -9.23
N TYR A 177 -9.22 -12.92 -9.35
CA TYR A 177 -9.17 -11.64 -8.65
C TYR A 177 -10.37 -11.49 -7.72
N GLN A 178 -10.13 -11.08 -6.48
CA GLN A 178 -11.18 -10.56 -5.63
C GLN A 178 -11.49 -9.12 -6.00
N ARG A 179 -12.77 -8.82 -6.23
CA ARG A 179 -13.22 -7.46 -6.54
C ARG A 179 -13.74 -6.77 -5.30
N LEU A 180 -13.11 -5.66 -4.93
CA LEU A 180 -13.55 -4.73 -3.90
C LEU A 180 -14.22 -3.51 -4.54
N ILE A 181 -15.34 -3.07 -3.96
CA ILE A 181 -16.07 -1.87 -4.39
C ILE A 181 -16.21 -0.91 -3.21
N PHE A 182 -15.83 0.34 -3.43
CA PHE A 182 -16.03 1.41 -2.46
C PHE A 182 -17.50 1.82 -2.38
N LYS A 183 -18.10 1.68 -1.20
CA LYS A 183 -19.48 2.04 -0.91
C LYS A 183 -19.63 2.40 0.57
N ASP A 184 -20.38 3.47 0.85
CA ASP A 184 -20.72 3.89 2.22
C ASP A 184 -19.48 4.07 3.13
N GLY A 185 -18.41 4.65 2.58
CA GLY A 185 -17.17 4.95 3.30
C GLY A 185 -16.16 3.81 3.36
N ASN A 186 -16.49 2.61 2.88
CA ASN A 186 -15.61 1.44 2.99
C ASN A 186 -15.58 0.61 1.70
N TYR A 187 -14.57 -0.25 1.56
CA TYR A 187 -14.52 -1.27 0.53
C TYR A 187 -15.28 -2.53 0.96
N HIS A 188 -16.04 -3.09 0.04
CA HIS A 188 -16.80 -4.33 0.23
C HIS A 188 -16.45 -5.34 -0.86
N VAL A 189 -16.32 -6.61 -0.49
CA VAL A 189 -16.15 -7.70 -1.46
C VAL A 189 -17.45 -7.90 -2.23
N LYS A 190 -17.38 -7.86 -3.56
CA LYS A 190 -18.55 -8.05 -4.42
C LYS A 190 -18.57 -9.39 -5.15
N GLN A 191 -17.42 -9.99 -5.47
CA GLN A 191 -17.29 -11.31 -6.12
C GLN A 191 -15.82 -11.68 -6.42
N TYR A 192 -15.57 -12.97 -6.69
CA TYR A 192 -14.37 -13.48 -7.34
C TYR A 192 -14.55 -13.46 -8.85
N LYS A 193 -13.64 -12.83 -9.59
CA LYS A 193 -13.54 -12.92 -11.05
C LYS A 193 -12.46 -13.91 -11.44
#